data_AF-A0A5R9GG14-F1
#
_entry.id   AF-A0A5R9GG14-F1
#
_cell.length_a   1.000
_cell.length_b   1.000
_cell.length_c   1.000
_cell.angle_alpha   90.00
_cell.angle_beta   90.00
_cell.angle_gamma   90.00
#
_symmetry.space_group_name_H-M   'P 1'
#
loop_
_entity.id
_entity.type
_entity.pdbx_description
1 polymer ?
#
loop_
_entity_poly.entity_id
_entity_poly.type
_entity_poly.pdbx_seq_one_letter_code
_entity_poly.pdbx_strand_id
1 'polypeptide(L)' 'MDLQNCGRCGTLYVRQKSQFCAECTKWFADTYGEIRDYLRTHPNRTLWDVHVDLNIPLSVVQQVIKFTEEQG' A
#
# COMPACT_ATOMS: atom_id res chain seq x y z
N MET A 1 7.68 1.08 27.01
CA MET A 1 7.40 0.41 25.74
C MET A 1 5.90 0.43 25.57
N ASP A 2 5.40 1.11 24.55
CA ASP A 2 3.96 1.20 24.29
C ASP A 2 3.60 0.16 23.23
N LEU A 3 2.47 -0.51 23.39
CA LEU A 3 1.99 -1.55 22.47
C LEU A 3 0.81 -0.99 21.69
N GLN A 4 0.72 -1.35 20.41
CA GLN A 4 -0.41 -0.96 19.58
C GLN A 4 -0.77 -2.05 18.58
N ASN A 5 -2.04 -2.07 18.16
CA ASN A 5 -2.50 -2.96 17.12
C ASN A 5 -2.19 -2.35 15.75
N CYS A 6 -1.80 -3.18 14.80
CA CYS A 6 -1.58 -2.75 13.43
C CYS A 6 -2.90 -2.29 12.79
N GLY A 7 -2.91 -1.08 12.21
CA GLY A 7 -4.09 -0.54 11.51
C GLY A 7 -4.54 -1.30 10.26
N ARG A 8 -3.76 -2.29 9.78
CA ARG A 8 -4.10 -3.15 8.62
C ARG A 8 -4.50 -4.55 9.05
N CYS A 9 -3.63 -5.27 9.75
CA CYS A 9 -3.83 -6.68 10.09
C CYS A 9 -4.25 -6.94 11.54
N GLY A 10 -4.29 -5.91 12.40
CA GLY A 10 -4.62 -6.04 13.81
C GLY A 10 -3.53 -6.64 14.71
N THR A 11 -2.40 -7.10 14.15
CA THR A 11 -1.29 -7.67 14.92
C THR A 11 -0.78 -6.69 15.97
N LEU A 12 -0.64 -7.16 17.21
CA LEU A 12 -0.05 -6.40 18.31
C LEU A 12 1.47 -6.27 18.10
N TYR A 13 1.99 -5.04 18.18
CA TYR A 13 3.42 -4.77 18.04
C TYR A 13 3.84 -3.60 18.91
N VAL A 14 5.16 -3.47 19.10
CA VAL A 14 5.76 -2.34 19.81
C VAL A 14 5.56 -1.08 18.97
N ARG A 15 4.92 -0.05 19.55
CA ARG A 15 4.66 1.23 18.89
C ARG A 15 5.96 1.81 18.33
N GLN A 16 5.91 2.15 17.05
CA GLN A 16 6.94 2.88 16.31
C GLN A 16 6.34 4.15 15.70
N LYS A 17 7.06 4.83 14.81
CA LYS A 17 6.54 5.99 14.07
C LYS A 17 5.38 5.65 13.13
N SER A 18 5.29 4.39 12.67
CA SER A 18 4.22 3.90 11.79
C SER A 18 3.03 3.37 12.59
N GLN A 19 1.83 3.48 12.03
CA GLN A 19 0.61 2.81 12.52
C GLN A 19 0.50 1.33 12.08
N PHE A 20 1.46 0.87 11.26
CA PHE A 20 1.52 -0.50 10.77
C PHE A 20 2.68 -1.28 11.40
N CYS A 21 2.48 -2.60 11.59
CA CYS A 21 3.56 -3.49 11.99
C CYS A 21 4.65 -3.55 10.90
N ALA A 22 5.80 -4.14 11.22
CA ALA A 22 6.92 -4.25 10.28
C ALA A 22 6.54 -5.00 8.99
N GLU A 23 5.78 -6.08 9.11
CA GLU A 23 5.33 -6.88 7.96
C GLU A 23 4.38 -6.09 7.06
N CYS A 24 3.39 -5.40 7.62
CA CYS A 24 2.48 -4.57 6.84
C CYS A 24 3.21 -3.36 6.22
N THR A 25 4.17 -2.77 6.93
CA THR A 25 5.00 -1.68 6.39
C THR A 25 5.79 -2.15 5.17
N LYS A 26 6.42 -3.33 5.25
CA LYS A 26 7.12 -3.95 4.13
C LYS A 26 6.15 -4.24 2.97
N TRP A 27 5.00 -4.85 3.28
CA TRP A 27 3.96 -5.13 2.28
C TRP A 27 3.54 -3.87 1.52
N PHE A 28 3.30 -2.74 2.21
CA PHE A 28 2.97 -1.48 1.55
C PHE A 28 4.09 -0.96 0.64
N ALA A 29 5.36 -1.08 1.06
CA ALA A 29 6.49 -0.66 0.25
C ALA A 29 6.62 -1.51 -1.03
N ASP A 30 6.47 -2.83 -0.91
CA ASP A 30 6.50 -3.77 -2.04
C ASP A 30 5.32 -3.51 -2.99
N THR A 31 4.11 -3.38 -2.44
CA THR A 31 2.87 -3.06 -3.17
C THR A 31 2.98 -1.74 -3.94
N TYR A 32 3.58 -0.71 -3.34
CA TYR A 32 3.80 0.58 -4.00
C TYR A 32 4.75 0.45 -5.19
N GLY A 33 5.82 -0.34 -5.04
CA GLY A 33 6.74 -0.65 -6.13
C GLY A 33 6.04 -1.34 -7.29
N GLU A 34 5.26 -2.38 -6.99
CA GLU A 34 4.50 -3.13 -8.00
C GLU A 34 3.49 -2.26 -8.76
N ILE A 35 2.68 -1.46 -8.05
CA ILE A 35 1.71 -0.56 -8.69
C ILE A 35 2.42 0.46 -9.57
N ARG A 36 3.51 1.07 -9.09
CA ARG A 36 4.27 2.05 -9.87
C ARG A 36 4.84 1.44 -11.15
N ASP A 37 5.43 0.25 -11.05
CA ASP A 37 6.01 -0.44 -12.20
C ASP A 37 4.92 -0.90 -13.20
N TYR A 38 3.76 -1.32 -12.69
CA TYR A 38 2.59 -1.65 -13.51
C TYR A 38 2.08 -0.42 -14.27
N LEU A 39 1.90 0.73 -13.60
CA LEU A 39 1.44 1.96 -14.24
C LEU A 39 2.44 2.49 -15.28
N ARG A 40 3.74 2.35 -15.02
CA ARG A 40 4.80 2.74 -15.97
C ARG A 40 4.77 1.89 -17.24
N THR A 41 4.44 0.61 -17.12
CA THR A 41 4.35 -0.31 -18.26
C THR A 41 2.98 -0.26 -18.95
N HIS A 42 1.94 0.23 -18.25
CA HIS A 42 0.57 0.29 -18.74
C HIS A 42 -0.08 1.66 -18.45
N PRO A 43 0.26 2.72 -19.21
CA PRO A 43 -0.11 4.10 -18.90
C PRO A 43 -1.61 4.43 -19.00
N ASN A 44 -2.43 3.52 -19.57
CA ASN A 44 -3.87 3.75 -19.80
C ASN A 44 -4.78 2.82 -18.95
N ARG A 45 -4.24 2.20 -17.91
CA ARG A 45 -4.99 1.27 -17.05
C ARG A 45 -5.73 2.01 -15.94
N THR A 46 -6.92 1.50 -15.62
CA THR A 46 -7.78 2.02 -14.57
C THR A 46 -7.39 1.45 -13.21
N LEU A 47 -7.86 2.07 -12.12
CA LEU A 47 -7.75 1.52 -10.76
C LEU A 47 -8.26 0.09 -10.65
N TRP A 48 -9.30 -0.24 -11.43
CA TRP A 48 -9.89 -1.57 -11.46
C TRP A 48 -8.95 -2.60 -12.08
N ASP A 49 -8.28 -2.24 -13.18
CA ASP A 49 -7.34 -3.14 -13.84
C ASP A 49 -6.15 -3.44 -12.91
N VAL A 50 -5.63 -2.45 -12.20
CA VAL A 50 -4.56 -2.64 -11.21
C VAL A 50 -5.00 -3.60 -10.09
N HIS A 51 -6.23 -3.46 -9.60
CA HIS A 51 -6.79 -4.36 -8.58
C HIS A 51 -6.88 -5.80 -9.08
N VAL A 52 -7.39 -6.01 -10.29
CA VAL A 52 -7.59 -7.35 -10.87
C VAL A 52 -6.25 -7.99 -11.22
N ASP A 53 -5.35 -7.25 -11.88
CA ASP A 53 -4.10 -7.80 -12.40
C ASP A 53 -3.08 -8.07 -11.30
N LEU A 54 -3.02 -7.22 -10.28
CA LEU A 54 -2.07 -7.36 -9.16
C LEU A 54 -2.69 -8.04 -7.93
N ASN A 55 -4.00 -8.31 -7.94
CA ASN A 55 -4.75 -8.86 -6.81
C ASN A 55 -4.57 -8.03 -5.51
N ILE A 56 -4.46 -6.71 -5.64
CA ILE A 56 -4.31 -5.77 -4.53
C ILE A 56 -5.68 -5.14 -4.20
N PRO A 57 -6.09 -5.03 -2.93
CA PRO A 57 -7.37 -4.41 -2.58
C PRO A 57 -7.53 -3.00 -3.16
N LEU A 58 -8.70 -2.71 -3.72
CA LEU A 58 -9.01 -1.43 -4.38
C LEU A 58 -8.76 -0.21 -3.47
N SER A 59 -9.01 -0.34 -2.17
CA SER A 59 -8.73 0.69 -1.16
C SER A 59 -7.25 1.03 -1.05
N VAL A 60 -6.37 0.04 -1.19
CA VAL A 60 -4.91 0.21 -1.15
C VAL A 60 -4.42 0.81 -2.47
N VAL A 61 -4.93 0.34 -3.60
CA VAL A 61 -4.61 0.92 -4.93
C VAL A 61 -4.97 2.41 -4.98
N GLN A 62 -6.16 2.78 -4.50
CA GLN A 62 -6.59 4.18 -4.39
C GLN A 62 -5.69 5.01 -3.49
N GLN A 63 -5.29 4.46 -2.34
CA GLN A 63 -4.40 5.16 -1.42
C GLN A 63 -3.04 5.44 -2.08
N VAL A 64 -2.44 4.42 -2.71
CA VAL A 64 -1.14 4.53 -3.39
C VAL A 64 -1.17 5.58 -4.51
N ILE A 65 -2.21 5.59 -5.33
CA ILE A 65 -2.29 6.51 -6.47
C ILE A 65 -2.49 7.96 -6.02
N LYS A 66 -3.30 8.20 -4.98
CA LYS A 66 -3.41 9.54 -4.38
C LYS A 66 -2.05 10.06 -3.88
N PHE A 67 -1.26 9.20 -3.21
CA PHE A 67 0.09 9.56 -2.78
C PHE A 67 1.04 9.87 -3.94
N THR A 68 0.87 9.22 -5.11
CA THR A 68 1.69 9.53 -6.30
C THR A 68 1.33 10.86 -6.97
N GLU A 69 0.05 11.25 -6.95
CA GLU A 69 -0.41 12.50 -7.56
C GLU A 69 -0.06 13.73 -6.71
N GLU A 70 -0.03 13.60 -5.38
CA GLU A 70 0.28 14.69 -4.45
C GLU A 70 1.78 15.05 -4.36
N GLN A 71 2.67 14.23 -4.92
CA GLN A 71 4.13 14.46 -4.95
C GLN A 71 4.65 14.84 -6.35
N GLY A 72 3.73 15.04 -7.31
CA GLY A 72 4.03 15.44 -8.69
C GLY A 72 4.09 16.95 -8.89
#